data_AF-A0A2H0EUY3-F1
#
_entry.id   AF-A0A2H0EUY3-F1
#
_cell.length_a   1.000
_cell.length_b   1.000
_cell.length_c   1.000
_cell.angle_alpha   90.00
_cell.angle_beta   90.00
_cell.angle_gamma   90.00
#
_symmetry.space_group_name_H-M   'P 1'
#
loop_
_entity.id
_entity.type
_entity.pdbx_description
1 polymer ?
#
loop_
_entity_poly.entity_id
_entity_poly.type
_entity_poly.pdbx_seq_one_letter_code
_entity_poly.pdbx_strand_id
1 'polypeptide(L)'
;MHILPETLKKLREWRRFSQQDLADRANQIKGASASKRTIVRIERSATAAKKVRPHTVESLAKALGVKPEALAKPFRDDVERDARLQEAGYHRISVHLDLPTRVNFEWVTHNYSVSVQDLINAAPWMFTLLAEMSLADRRRRLKEAVAAFDEAMAKLPSHLSHGAVARSDFECAEYDELQSLRARDIFGNKVLETDNGPDPFDPDETNPFVEYLRSTADAVGSDEIDPDDLELPYGGGMPRWPVFQAWLGKLAGADYWAGYALEHGHVRIKDIPDELKGEDHAAERAAFLAAKIPPEVRQREERSLVEIEL
;
A
#
# COMPACT_ATOMS: atom_id res chain seq x y z
N MET A 1 -8.83 -7.55 -44.15
CA MET A 1 -8.83 -7.19 -42.71
C MET A 1 -10.23 -7.35 -42.16
N HIS A 2 -10.38 -7.87 -40.94
CA HIS A 2 -11.67 -8.02 -40.27
C HIS A 2 -11.78 -6.98 -39.14
N ILE A 3 -13.00 -6.50 -38.89
CA ILE A 3 -13.29 -5.62 -37.75
C ILE A 3 -13.91 -6.50 -36.64
N LEU A 4 -13.54 -6.25 -35.38
CA LEU A 4 -14.28 -6.79 -34.24
C LEU A 4 -15.47 -5.85 -33.92
N PRO A 5 -16.72 -6.34 -34.00
CA PRO A 5 -17.92 -5.52 -33.79
C PRO A 5 -17.93 -4.75 -32.46
N GLU A 6 -17.57 -5.44 -31.38
CA GLU A 6 -17.50 -4.86 -30.03
C GLU A 6 -16.44 -3.77 -29.92
N THR A 7 -15.29 -3.94 -30.58
CA THR A 7 -14.23 -2.93 -30.60
C THR A 7 -14.69 -1.67 -31.34
N LEU A 8 -15.37 -1.81 -32.48
CA LEU A 8 -15.90 -0.67 -33.23
C LEU A 8 -16.95 0.09 -32.41
N LYS A 9 -17.88 -0.63 -31.77
CA LYS A 9 -18.92 -0.05 -30.92
C LYS A 9 -18.33 0.71 -29.75
N LYS A 10 -17.39 0.09 -29.02
CA LYS A 10 -16.71 0.71 -27.87
C LYS A 10 -15.90 1.93 -28.26
N LEU A 11 -15.11 1.87 -29.34
CA LEU A 11 -14.36 3.04 -29.86
C LEU A 11 -15.28 4.18 -30.28
N ARG A 12 -16.42 3.87 -30.91
CA ARG A 12 -17.43 4.86 -31.29
C ARG A 12 -18.03 5.55 -30.06
N GLU A 13 -18.47 4.76 -29.08
CA GLU A 13 -19.03 5.26 -27.81
C GLU A 13 -17.99 6.08 -27.03
N TRP A 14 -16.73 5.65 -27.03
CA TRP A 14 -15.62 6.35 -26.40
C TRP A 14 -15.34 7.73 -27.01
N ARG A 15 -15.48 7.86 -28.33
CA ARG A 15 -15.44 9.16 -29.05
C ARG A 15 -16.73 9.96 -28.93
N ARG A 16 -17.75 9.44 -28.23
CA ARG A 16 -19.11 10.01 -28.14
C ARG A 16 -19.76 10.24 -29.49
N PHE A 17 -19.43 9.41 -30.48
CA PHE A 17 -20.03 9.50 -31.80
C PHE A 17 -21.32 8.68 -31.83
N SER A 18 -22.38 9.26 -32.41
CA SER A 18 -23.48 8.43 -32.88
C SER A 18 -23.03 7.62 -34.10
N GLN A 19 -23.81 6.59 -34.45
CA GLN A 19 -23.56 5.82 -35.68
C GLN A 19 -23.69 6.69 -36.94
N GLN A 20 -24.43 7.80 -36.85
CA GLN A 20 -24.54 8.79 -37.93
C GLN A 20 -23.29 9.67 -37.97
N ASP A 21 -22.81 10.15 -36.82
CA ASP A 21 -21.60 10.99 -36.77
C ASP A 21 -20.36 10.24 -37.26
N LEU A 22 -20.25 8.95 -36.94
CA LEU A 22 -19.15 8.12 -37.44
C LEU A 22 -19.25 7.90 -38.96
N ALA A 23 -20.47 7.73 -39.50
CA ALA A 23 -20.70 7.65 -40.94
C ALA A 23 -20.27 8.95 -41.62
N ASP A 24 -20.73 10.08 -41.10
CA ASP A 24 -20.47 11.40 -41.69
C ASP A 24 -18.97 11.74 -41.67
N ARG A 25 -18.27 11.44 -40.56
CA ARG A 25 -16.80 11.61 -40.46
C ARG A 25 -16.02 10.64 -41.36
N ALA A 26 -16.47 9.40 -41.49
CA ALA A 26 -15.85 8.44 -42.41
C ALA A 26 -16.04 8.85 -43.88
N ASN A 27 -17.17 9.48 -44.21
CA ASN A 27 -17.49 9.96 -45.56
C ASN A 27 -16.73 11.26 -45.93
N GLN A 28 -16.28 12.05 -44.95
CA GLN A 28 -15.40 13.20 -45.17
C GLN A 28 -13.99 12.79 -45.65
N ILE A 29 -13.62 11.52 -45.49
CA ILE A 29 -12.33 10.98 -45.90
C ILE A 29 -12.45 10.45 -47.34
N LYS A 30 -11.70 11.05 -48.29
CA LYS A 30 -11.69 10.64 -49.71
C LYS A 30 -11.46 9.13 -49.86
N GLY A 31 -12.35 8.47 -50.62
CA GLY A 31 -12.15 7.09 -51.09
C GLY A 31 -12.99 6.00 -50.41
N ALA A 32 -13.84 6.33 -49.43
CA ALA A 32 -14.78 5.38 -48.84
C ALA A 32 -16.12 6.01 -48.53
N SER A 33 -17.19 5.20 -48.61
CA SER A 33 -18.49 5.56 -48.07
C SER A 33 -18.95 4.52 -47.06
N ALA A 34 -19.14 4.95 -45.81
CA ALA A 34 -19.77 4.16 -44.77
C ALA A 34 -21.10 4.81 -44.42
N SER A 35 -22.21 4.15 -44.74
CA SER A 35 -23.54 4.60 -44.31
C SER A 35 -23.82 4.14 -42.88
N LYS A 36 -24.68 4.87 -42.17
CA LYS A 36 -25.18 4.48 -40.84
C LYS A 36 -25.65 3.02 -40.80
N ARG A 37 -26.37 2.58 -41.83
CA ARG A 37 -26.86 1.19 -41.98
C ARG A 37 -25.71 0.17 -42.04
N THR A 38 -24.61 0.53 -42.70
CA THR A 38 -23.41 -0.30 -42.77
C THR A 38 -22.71 -0.39 -41.41
N ILE A 39 -22.59 0.71 -40.68
CA ILE A 39 -21.99 0.73 -39.34
C ILE A 39 -22.83 -0.12 -38.36
N VAL A 40 -24.15 0.07 -38.33
CA VAL A 40 -25.07 -0.76 -37.53
C VAL A 40 -24.90 -2.25 -37.83
N ARG A 41 -24.77 -2.59 -39.12
CA ARG A 41 -24.62 -3.98 -39.55
C ARG A 41 -23.28 -4.58 -39.13
N ILE A 42 -22.20 -3.79 -39.14
CA ILE A 42 -20.87 -4.21 -38.68
C ILE A 42 -20.87 -4.40 -37.16
N GLU A 43 -21.49 -3.48 -36.41
CA GLU A 43 -21.59 -3.56 -34.93
C GLU A 43 -22.47 -4.73 -34.45
N ARG A 44 -23.46 -5.16 -35.23
CA ARG A 44 -24.39 -6.24 -34.84
C ARG A 44 -24.01 -7.62 -35.35
N SER A 45 -23.16 -7.73 -36.38
CA SER A 45 -22.89 -9.01 -37.03
C SER A 45 -21.41 -9.23 -37.29
N ALA A 46 -20.84 -10.23 -36.60
CA ALA A 46 -19.47 -10.69 -36.83
C ALA A 46 -19.23 -11.15 -38.29
N THR A 47 -20.27 -11.68 -38.95
CA THR A 47 -20.20 -12.12 -40.35
C THR A 47 -20.09 -10.94 -41.31
N ALA A 48 -20.79 -9.84 -41.02
CA ALA A 48 -20.67 -8.61 -41.79
C ALA A 48 -19.32 -7.90 -41.54
N ALA A 49 -18.84 -7.94 -40.29
CA ALA A 49 -17.57 -7.34 -39.89
C ALA A 49 -16.34 -8.05 -40.49
N LYS A 50 -16.45 -9.33 -40.85
CA LYS A 50 -15.43 -10.09 -41.60
C LYS A 50 -15.39 -9.76 -43.10
N LYS A 51 -16.48 -9.23 -43.68
CA LYS A 51 -16.62 -8.95 -45.12
C LYS A 51 -16.47 -7.46 -45.46
N VAL A 52 -15.97 -6.64 -44.54
CA VAL A 52 -15.77 -5.21 -44.75
C VAL A 52 -14.61 -4.98 -45.72
N ARG A 53 -14.80 -4.08 -46.69
CA ARG A 53 -13.76 -3.76 -47.67
C ARG A 53 -12.60 -3.02 -46.99
N PRO A 54 -11.33 -3.27 -47.37
CA PRO A 54 -10.16 -2.66 -46.72
C PRO A 54 -10.22 -1.12 -46.61
N HIS A 55 -10.63 -0.43 -47.68
CA HIS A 55 -10.79 1.02 -47.67
C HIS A 55 -11.83 1.52 -46.66
N THR A 56 -12.88 0.73 -46.38
CA THR A 56 -13.88 1.09 -45.35
C THR A 56 -13.28 0.92 -43.95
N VAL A 57 -12.41 -0.07 -43.74
CA VAL A 57 -11.68 -0.26 -42.48
C VAL A 57 -10.74 0.94 -42.23
N GLU A 58 -10.00 1.36 -43.26
CA GLU A 58 -9.09 2.50 -43.16
C GLU A 58 -9.83 3.82 -42.87
N SER A 59 -10.95 4.09 -43.55
CA SER A 59 -11.72 5.29 -43.29
C SER A 59 -12.38 5.29 -41.92
N LEU A 60 -12.88 4.15 -41.44
CA LEU A 60 -13.41 4.04 -40.07
C LEU A 60 -12.29 4.22 -39.03
N ALA A 61 -11.13 3.61 -39.24
CA ALA A 61 -9.98 3.73 -38.35
C ALA A 61 -9.51 5.19 -38.26
N LYS A 62 -9.37 5.86 -39.41
CA LYS A 62 -8.98 7.27 -39.48
C LYS A 62 -10.04 8.21 -38.89
N ALA A 63 -11.33 7.94 -39.09
CA ALA A 63 -12.41 8.70 -38.45
C ALA A 63 -12.40 8.55 -36.91
N LEU A 64 -11.97 7.40 -36.40
CA LEU A 64 -11.83 7.11 -34.97
C LEU A 64 -10.46 7.53 -34.41
N GLY A 65 -9.52 7.94 -35.26
CA GLY A 65 -8.16 8.33 -34.88
C GLY A 65 -7.27 7.16 -34.44
N VAL A 66 -7.55 5.94 -34.91
CA VAL A 66 -6.79 4.72 -34.59
C VAL A 66 -6.16 4.12 -35.85
N LYS A 67 -5.17 3.24 -35.67
CA LYS A 67 -4.60 2.47 -36.78
C LYS A 67 -5.59 1.36 -37.23
N PRO A 68 -5.64 0.98 -38.52
CA PRO A 68 -6.55 -0.07 -39.00
C PRO A 68 -6.43 -1.40 -38.26
N GLU A 69 -5.24 -1.75 -37.77
CA GLU A 69 -5.00 -2.97 -37.01
C GLU A 69 -5.66 -2.96 -35.62
N ALA A 70 -5.93 -1.78 -35.06
CA ALA A 70 -6.61 -1.65 -33.77
C ALA A 70 -8.07 -2.11 -33.85
N LEU A 71 -8.74 -1.92 -34.99
CA LEU A 71 -10.13 -2.37 -35.20
C LEU A 71 -10.27 -3.89 -35.22
N ALA A 72 -9.18 -4.62 -35.47
CA ALA A 72 -9.14 -6.08 -35.48
C ALA A 72 -8.77 -6.68 -34.11
N LYS A 73 -8.37 -5.87 -33.13
CA LYS A 73 -7.97 -6.30 -31.78
C LYS A 73 -9.08 -6.03 -30.76
N PRO A 74 -9.18 -6.82 -29.67
CA PRO A 74 -10.13 -6.52 -28.61
C PRO A 74 -9.87 -5.11 -28.05
N PHE A 75 -10.93 -4.33 -27.85
CA PHE A 75 -10.80 -3.02 -27.21
C PHE A 75 -10.18 -3.17 -25.82
N ARG A 76 -9.05 -2.49 -25.63
CA ARG A 76 -8.28 -2.45 -24.38
C ARG A 76 -8.53 -1.11 -23.69
N ASP A 77 -9.54 -1.11 -22.82
CA ASP A 77 -10.03 0.07 -22.09
C ASP A 77 -8.95 0.66 -21.16
N ASP A 78 -8.04 -0.20 -20.69
CA ASP A 78 -6.89 0.13 -19.85
C ASP A 78 -5.88 1.06 -20.54
N VAL A 79 -5.56 0.82 -21.82
CA VAL A 79 -4.51 1.58 -22.52
C VAL A 79 -4.94 3.02 -22.84
N GLU A 80 -6.19 3.23 -23.27
CA GLU A 80 -6.69 4.59 -23.56
C GLU A 80 -7.10 5.34 -22.30
N ARG A 81 -7.53 4.64 -21.24
CA ARG A 81 -7.75 5.26 -19.91
C ARG A 81 -6.44 5.75 -19.31
N ASP A 82 -5.39 4.95 -19.37
CA ASP A 82 -4.06 5.34 -18.90
C ASP A 82 -3.53 6.55 -19.70
N ALA A 83 -3.76 6.60 -21.02
CA ALA A 83 -3.39 7.76 -21.85
C ALA A 83 -4.10 9.06 -21.43
N ARG A 84 -5.42 9.01 -21.15
CA ARG A 84 -6.17 10.18 -20.66
C ARG A 84 -5.72 10.62 -19.27
N LEU A 85 -5.41 9.67 -18.39
CA LEU A 85 -4.90 9.94 -17.07
C LEU A 85 -3.53 10.63 -17.16
N GLN A 86 -2.65 10.16 -18.05
CA GLN A 86 -1.36 10.80 -18.33
C GLN A 86 -1.50 12.22 -18.89
N GLU A 87 -2.42 12.45 -19.82
CA GLU A 87 -2.73 13.81 -20.32
C GLU A 87 -3.22 14.74 -19.22
N ALA A 88 -3.91 14.21 -18.21
CA ALA A 88 -4.34 14.93 -17.01
C ALA A 88 -3.26 15.01 -15.91
N GLY A 89 -2.03 14.55 -16.18
CA GLY A 89 -0.90 14.60 -15.25
C GLY A 89 -0.81 13.44 -14.24
N TYR A 90 -1.67 12.43 -14.36
CA TYR A 90 -1.64 11.24 -13.51
C TYR A 90 -0.68 10.21 -14.08
N HIS A 91 0.23 9.73 -13.23
CA HIS A 91 1.17 8.67 -13.57
C HIS A 91 0.83 7.40 -12.80
N ARG A 92 0.85 6.26 -13.50
CA ARG A 92 0.64 4.95 -12.88
C ARG A 92 1.89 4.55 -12.12
N ILE A 93 1.71 4.28 -10.83
CA ILE A 93 2.71 3.60 -9.99
C ILE A 93 2.24 2.16 -9.83
N SER A 94 3.14 1.20 -10.09
CA SER A 94 2.85 -0.23 -9.93
C SER A 94 3.74 -0.78 -8.82
N VAL A 95 3.15 -1.17 -7.71
CA VAL A 95 3.82 -1.78 -6.55
C VAL A 95 3.18 -3.13 -6.28
N HIS A 96 4.00 -4.12 -5.94
CA HIS A 96 3.51 -5.39 -5.41
C HIS A 96 3.37 -5.25 -3.90
N LEU A 97 2.17 -5.48 -3.39
CA LEU A 97 1.91 -5.54 -1.96
C LEU A 97 1.84 -7.01 -1.54
N ASP A 98 2.40 -7.31 -0.38
CA ASP A 98 2.09 -8.57 0.28
C ASP A 98 0.60 -8.57 0.72
N LEU A 99 0.09 -9.77 1.00
CA LEU A 99 -1.31 -9.92 1.38
C LEU A 99 -1.66 -9.17 2.68
N PRO A 100 -0.84 -9.23 3.76
CA PRO A 100 -1.10 -8.46 4.98
C PRO A 100 -1.21 -6.95 4.74
N THR A 101 -0.29 -6.35 3.98
CA THR A 101 -0.34 -4.91 3.68
C THR A 101 -1.61 -4.56 2.88
N ARG A 102 -2.01 -5.41 1.92
CA ARG A 102 -3.25 -5.21 1.17
C ARG A 102 -4.48 -5.24 2.08
N VAL A 103 -4.49 -6.16 3.03
CA VAL A 103 -5.56 -6.32 4.02
C VAL A 103 -5.65 -5.07 4.91
N ASN A 104 -4.53 -4.57 5.42
CA ASN A 104 -4.48 -3.34 6.22
C ASN A 104 -5.10 -2.14 5.48
N PHE A 105 -4.82 -1.98 4.17
CA PHE A 105 -5.49 -0.96 3.37
C PHE A 105 -7.00 -1.16 3.31
N GLU A 106 -7.47 -2.38 3.06
CA GLU A 106 -8.91 -2.69 3.03
C GLU A 106 -9.58 -2.34 4.38
N TRP A 107 -8.93 -2.62 5.52
CA TRP A 107 -9.45 -2.27 6.85
C TRP A 107 -9.52 -0.78 7.10
N VAL A 108 -8.45 -0.04 6.84
CA VAL A 108 -8.42 1.41 7.00
C VAL A 108 -9.50 2.05 6.12
N THR A 109 -9.67 1.56 4.89
CA THR A 109 -10.72 2.07 4.00
C THR A 109 -12.13 1.81 4.53
N HIS A 110 -12.37 0.64 5.11
CA HIS A 110 -13.66 0.27 5.67
C HIS A 110 -13.99 1.10 6.92
N ASN A 111 -13.06 1.21 7.86
CA ASN A 111 -13.32 1.82 9.15
C ASN A 111 -13.32 3.36 9.11
N TYR A 112 -12.54 3.98 8.21
CA TYR A 112 -12.45 5.43 8.13
C TYR A 112 -13.09 6.03 6.86
N SER A 113 -13.72 5.21 6.00
CA SER A 113 -14.35 5.66 4.76
C SER A 113 -13.42 6.45 3.82
N VAL A 114 -12.13 6.12 3.84
CA VAL A 114 -11.10 6.72 2.98
C VAL A 114 -10.74 5.78 1.85
N SER A 115 -10.40 6.28 0.67
CA SER A 115 -9.93 5.42 -0.42
C SER A 115 -8.44 5.08 -0.27
N VAL A 116 -8.01 3.96 -0.86
CA VAL A 116 -6.57 3.61 -0.93
C VAL A 116 -5.79 4.71 -1.66
N GLN A 117 -6.39 5.33 -2.67
CA GLN A 117 -5.76 6.44 -3.39
C GLN A 117 -5.54 7.65 -2.47
N ASP A 118 -6.50 7.98 -1.60
CA ASP A 118 -6.35 9.07 -0.63
C ASP A 118 -5.27 8.76 0.40
N LEU A 119 -5.20 7.51 0.88
CA LEU A 119 -4.14 7.06 1.78
C LEU A 119 -2.75 7.19 1.13
N ILE A 120 -2.61 6.76 -0.13
CA ILE A 120 -1.35 6.89 -0.88
C ILE A 120 -1.00 8.37 -1.10
N ASN A 121 -1.98 9.21 -1.45
CA ASN A 121 -1.77 10.64 -1.65
C ASN A 121 -1.34 11.35 -0.35
N ALA A 122 -1.91 10.95 0.78
CA ALA A 122 -1.62 11.53 2.09
C ALA A 122 -0.32 10.97 2.70
N ALA A 123 0.11 9.76 2.33
CA ALA A 123 1.23 9.06 2.95
C ALA A 123 2.52 9.89 3.04
N PRO A 124 2.99 10.60 1.99
CA PRO A 124 4.19 11.43 2.11
C PRO A 124 4.07 12.54 3.15
N TRP A 125 2.89 13.19 3.23
CA TRP A 125 2.63 14.26 4.18
C TRP A 125 2.53 13.71 5.61
N MET A 126 1.78 12.62 5.82
CA MET A 126 1.65 11.96 7.13
C MET A 126 3.00 11.44 7.63
N PHE A 127 3.78 10.81 6.76
CA PHE A 127 5.12 10.34 7.10
C PHE A 127 6.04 11.51 7.48
N THR A 128 6.05 12.59 6.69
CA THR A 128 6.87 13.78 7.00
C THR A 128 6.48 14.38 8.35
N LEU A 129 5.19 14.45 8.65
CA LEU A 129 4.70 14.94 9.93
C LEU A 129 5.19 14.07 11.09
N LEU A 130 5.02 12.74 10.99
CA LEU A 130 5.47 11.79 12.02
C LEU A 130 6.99 11.82 12.21
N ALA A 131 7.76 11.91 11.12
CA ALA A 131 9.21 12.04 11.16
C ALA A 131 9.64 13.31 11.90
N GLU A 132 9.04 14.47 11.60
CA GLU A 132 9.35 15.72 12.29
C GLU A 132 8.93 15.71 13.76
N MET A 133 7.79 15.10 14.09
CA MET A 133 7.36 14.92 15.47
C MET A 133 8.32 14.01 16.25
N SER A 134 8.77 12.91 15.66
CA SER A 134 9.80 12.04 16.26
C SER A 134 11.10 12.79 16.54
N LEU A 135 11.60 13.57 15.55
CA LEU A 135 12.80 14.39 15.74
C LEU A 135 12.61 15.47 16.81
N ALA A 136 11.41 16.06 16.91
CA ALA A 136 11.09 17.04 17.94
C ALA A 136 11.06 16.39 19.33
N ASP A 137 10.50 15.19 19.46
CA ASP A 137 10.48 14.43 20.71
C ASP A 137 11.90 14.06 21.16
N ARG A 138 12.73 13.55 20.25
CA ARG A 138 14.15 13.26 20.53
C ARG A 138 14.92 14.49 20.98
N ARG A 139 14.75 15.64 20.32
CA ARG A 139 15.36 16.92 20.76
C ARG A 139 14.93 17.31 22.18
N ARG A 140 13.67 17.07 22.53
CA ARG A 140 13.14 17.36 23.87
C ARG A 140 13.78 16.42 24.89
N ARG A 141 13.76 15.10 24.64
CA ARG A 141 14.36 14.09 25.51
C ARG A 141 15.86 14.29 25.72
N LEU A 142 16.60 14.63 24.67
CA LEU A 142 18.03 14.92 24.79
C LEU A 142 18.31 16.11 25.71
N LYS A 143 17.55 17.21 25.57
CA LYS A 143 17.69 18.37 26.46
C LYS A 143 17.38 18.03 27.91
N GLU A 144 16.33 17.24 28.14
CA GLU A 144 15.97 16.76 29.48
C GLU A 144 17.08 15.87 30.07
N ALA A 145 17.65 14.98 29.26
CA ALA A 145 18.75 14.12 29.66
C ALA A 145 20.03 14.91 30.00
N VAL A 146 20.41 15.88 29.17
CA VAL A 146 21.57 16.77 29.42
C VAL A 146 21.39 17.53 30.72
N ALA A 147 20.21 18.13 30.94
CA ALA A 147 19.93 18.87 32.18
C ALA A 147 19.98 17.96 33.43
N ALA A 148 19.41 16.75 33.34
CA ALA A 148 19.43 15.78 34.43
C ALA A 148 20.86 15.27 34.71
N PHE A 149 21.65 15.06 33.66
CA PHE A 149 23.05 14.63 33.78
C PHE A 149 23.91 15.72 34.44
N ASP A 150 23.79 16.97 34.01
CA ASP A 150 24.50 18.11 34.62
C ASP A 150 24.15 18.26 36.11
N GLU A 151 22.87 18.12 36.47
CA GLU A 151 22.44 18.17 37.86
C GLU A 151 23.05 17.03 38.70
N ALA A 152 23.10 15.81 38.16
CA ALA A 152 23.70 14.67 38.82
C ALA A 152 25.21 14.86 39.02
N MET A 153 25.91 15.33 37.98
CA MET A 153 27.35 15.58 38.01
C MET A 153 27.74 16.70 38.97
N ALA A 154 26.92 17.74 39.11
CA ALA A 154 27.15 18.83 40.06
C ALA A 154 27.09 18.38 41.53
N LYS A 155 26.36 17.30 41.83
CA LYS A 155 26.23 16.72 43.18
C LYS A 155 27.30 15.67 43.48
N LEU A 156 28.09 15.27 42.49
CA LEU A 156 29.04 14.18 42.63
C LEU A 156 30.25 14.59 43.50
N PRO A 157 30.61 13.82 44.54
CA PRO A 157 31.81 14.09 45.32
C PRO A 157 33.08 14.11 44.46
N SER A 158 33.96 15.08 44.70
CA SER A 158 35.18 15.31 43.90
C SER A 158 36.20 14.16 43.90
N HIS A 159 36.10 13.22 44.85
CA HIS A 159 36.98 12.06 44.91
C HIS A 159 36.51 10.90 44.00
N LEU A 160 35.32 10.99 43.40
CA LEU A 160 34.82 10.01 42.45
C LEU A 160 35.32 10.34 41.04
N SER A 161 36.58 10.01 40.78
CA SER A 161 37.27 10.25 39.50
C SER A 161 36.59 9.62 38.29
N HIS A 162 35.81 8.54 38.49
CA HIS A 162 34.99 7.92 37.44
C HIS A 162 33.92 8.86 36.86
N GLY A 163 33.52 9.90 37.60
CA GLY A 163 32.58 10.91 37.08
C GLY A 163 33.12 11.69 35.89
N ALA A 164 34.43 11.92 35.80
CA ALA A 164 35.02 12.59 34.64
C ALA A 164 34.95 11.72 33.37
N VAL A 165 35.09 10.40 33.52
CA VAL A 165 34.95 9.43 32.41
C VAL A 165 33.50 9.39 31.96
N ALA A 166 32.56 9.21 32.89
CA ALA A 166 31.13 9.19 32.58
C ALA A 166 30.66 10.48 31.88
N ARG A 167 31.21 11.64 32.26
CA ARG A 167 30.94 12.91 31.58
C ARG A 167 31.43 12.93 30.15
N SER A 168 32.67 12.47 29.91
CA SER A 168 33.21 12.39 28.55
C SER A 168 32.38 11.47 27.66
N ASP A 169 31.99 10.30 28.18
CA ASP A 169 31.18 9.33 27.43
C ASP A 169 29.81 9.90 27.08
N PHE A 170 29.17 10.61 28.04
CA PHE A 170 27.90 11.28 27.81
C PHE A 170 28.02 12.42 26.79
N GLU A 171 29.07 13.24 26.87
CA GLU A 171 29.31 14.33 25.90
C GLU A 171 29.53 13.79 24.47
N CYS A 172 30.18 12.62 24.33
CA CYS A 172 30.28 11.91 23.06
C CYS A 172 28.91 11.43 22.54
N ALA A 173 28.11 10.78 23.40
CA ALA A 173 26.77 10.32 23.03
C ALA A 173 25.83 11.49 22.66
N GLU A 174 25.89 12.60 23.41
CA GLU A 174 25.17 13.83 23.09
C GLU A 174 25.59 14.38 21.73
N TYR A 175 26.90 14.43 21.46
CA TYR A 175 27.41 14.91 20.18
C TYR A 175 26.90 14.07 19.01
N ASP A 176 26.94 12.74 19.13
CA ASP A 176 26.51 11.80 18.09
C ASP A 176 25.01 11.94 17.82
N GLU A 177 24.18 12.02 18.87
CA GLU A 177 22.74 12.28 18.74
C GLU A 177 22.45 13.64 18.09
N LEU A 178 23.20 14.69 18.44
CA LEU A 178 23.08 16.00 17.79
C LEU A 178 23.43 15.93 16.29
N GLN A 179 24.41 15.11 15.88
CA GLN A 179 24.69 14.90 14.46
C GLN A 179 23.55 14.15 13.76
N SER A 180 23.01 13.09 14.38
CA SER A 180 21.84 12.35 13.86
C SER A 180 20.64 13.29 13.66
N LEU A 181 20.32 14.12 14.67
CA LEU A 181 19.23 15.10 14.61
C LEU A 181 19.44 16.18 13.54
N ARG A 182 20.67 16.63 13.31
CA ARG A 182 21.02 17.57 12.23
C ARG A 182 20.87 16.93 10.85
N ALA A 183 21.21 15.66 10.74
CA ALA A 183 21.06 14.88 9.52
C ALA A 183 19.60 14.47 9.24
N ARG A 184 18.65 14.76 10.16
CA ARG A 184 17.24 14.30 10.10
C ARG A 184 17.14 12.77 10.03
N ASP A 185 18.08 12.10 10.67
CA ASP A 185 18.16 10.65 10.71
C ASP A 185 17.20 10.12 11.78
N ILE A 186 15.98 9.77 11.35
CA ILE A 186 14.92 9.31 12.26
C ILE A 186 15.21 7.95 12.89
N PHE A 187 16.04 7.11 12.25
CA PHE A 187 16.31 5.74 12.67
C PHE A 187 17.58 5.60 13.53
N GLY A 188 18.36 6.68 13.71
CA GLY A 188 19.58 6.64 14.51
C GLY A 188 20.78 5.98 13.81
N ASN A 189 20.72 5.77 12.49
CA ASN A 189 21.82 5.18 11.71
C ASN A 189 23.14 5.95 11.86
N LYS A 190 23.08 7.29 12.02
CA LYS A 190 24.26 8.13 12.21
C LYS A 190 24.94 7.90 13.56
N VAL A 191 24.18 7.48 14.56
CA VAL A 191 24.72 7.10 15.86
C VAL A 191 25.38 5.71 15.77
N LEU A 192 24.85 4.79 14.96
CA LEU A 192 25.48 3.48 14.69
C LEU A 192 26.76 3.58 13.84
N GLU A 193 26.90 4.61 13.02
CA GLU A 193 28.09 4.83 12.17
C GLU A 193 29.34 5.28 12.98
N THR A 194 29.22 5.55 14.28
CA THR A 194 30.37 6.04 15.06
C THR A 194 31.28 4.90 15.51
N ASP A 195 32.55 5.00 15.12
CA ASP A 195 33.59 3.94 15.20
C ASP A 195 34.12 3.70 16.64
N ASN A 196 33.33 4.04 17.66
CA ASN A 196 33.81 4.31 19.02
C ASN A 196 33.44 3.24 20.08
N GLY A 197 32.98 2.05 19.71
CA GLY A 197 32.68 1.02 20.72
C GLY A 197 31.71 -0.07 20.27
N PRO A 198 31.19 -0.89 21.22
CA PRO A 198 30.02 -1.74 20.96
C PRO A 198 28.85 -0.87 20.45
N ASP A 199 27.99 -1.46 19.63
CA ASP A 199 26.87 -0.75 19.02
C ASP A 199 26.09 0.03 20.10
N PRO A 200 25.92 1.36 19.93
CA PRO A 200 25.38 2.24 20.97
C PRO A 200 23.92 1.90 21.32
N PHE A 201 23.23 1.19 20.44
CA PHE A 201 21.91 0.63 20.64
C PHE A 201 21.66 -0.51 19.65
N ASP A 202 20.70 -1.38 19.94
CA ASP A 202 20.26 -2.42 19.00
C ASP A 202 19.17 -1.83 18.08
N PRO A 203 19.38 -1.73 16.75
CA PRO A 203 18.40 -1.19 15.82
C PRO A 203 17.12 -2.04 15.70
N ASP A 204 17.14 -3.30 16.12
CA ASP A 204 15.98 -4.19 16.11
C ASP A 204 15.18 -4.09 17.43
N GLU A 205 15.75 -3.61 18.53
CA GLU A 205 15.05 -3.44 19.81
C GLU A 205 14.73 -1.98 20.15
N THR A 206 15.69 -1.09 19.89
CA THR A 206 15.76 0.29 20.42
C THR A 206 15.86 1.33 19.31
N ASN A 207 15.19 1.08 18.19
CA ASN A 207 15.11 2.06 17.10
C ASN A 207 14.37 3.34 17.55
N PRO A 208 14.97 4.53 17.45
CA PRO A 208 14.37 5.76 17.96
C PRO A 208 13.02 6.14 17.33
N PHE A 209 12.82 5.81 16.04
CA PHE A 209 11.55 6.07 15.38
C PHE A 209 10.48 5.10 15.86
N VAL A 210 10.84 3.84 16.08
CA VAL A 210 9.93 2.80 16.58
C VAL A 210 9.49 3.10 18.01
N GLU A 211 10.43 3.45 18.89
CA GLU A 211 10.12 3.87 20.26
C GLU A 211 9.16 5.05 20.29
N TYR A 212 9.37 6.04 19.41
CA TYR A 212 8.46 7.16 19.26
C TYR A 212 7.06 6.71 18.83
N LEU A 213 6.96 5.80 17.86
CA LEU A 213 5.66 5.30 17.40
C LEU A 213 4.96 4.46 18.48
N ARG A 214 5.67 3.59 19.21
CA ARG A 214 5.14 2.83 20.36
C ARG A 214 4.61 3.77 21.43
N SER A 215 5.43 4.73 21.88
CA SER A 215 5.02 5.72 22.87
C SER A 215 3.83 6.57 22.40
N THR A 216 3.71 6.84 21.09
CA THR A 216 2.57 7.55 20.52
C THR A 216 1.32 6.67 20.49
N ALA A 217 1.45 5.40 20.12
CA ALA A 217 0.36 4.42 20.15
C ALA A 217 -0.19 4.22 21.58
N ASP A 218 0.71 4.05 22.56
CA ASP A 218 0.38 3.97 23.98
C ASP A 218 -0.40 5.21 24.45
N ALA A 219 0.07 6.39 24.06
CA ALA A 219 -0.58 7.65 24.43
C ALA A 219 -1.95 7.84 23.77
N VAL A 220 -2.15 7.28 22.58
CA VAL A 220 -3.46 7.26 21.90
C VAL A 220 -4.41 6.28 22.60
N GLY A 221 -3.89 5.15 23.11
CA GLY A 221 -4.67 4.17 23.86
C GLY A 221 -5.80 3.53 23.04
N SER A 222 -5.55 3.27 21.76
CA SER A 222 -6.54 2.67 20.86
C SER A 222 -6.31 1.17 20.74
N ASP A 223 -7.38 0.38 20.95
CA ASP A 223 -7.38 -1.08 20.74
C ASP A 223 -7.06 -1.51 19.29
N GLU A 224 -7.04 -0.58 18.34
CA GLU A 224 -6.77 -0.87 16.93
C GLU A 224 -5.28 -0.86 16.58
N ILE A 225 -4.43 -0.40 17.50
CA ILE A 225 -2.99 -0.27 17.33
C ILE A 225 -2.31 -0.90 18.55
N ASP A 226 -1.73 -2.09 18.38
CA ASP A 226 -1.02 -2.79 19.45
C ASP A 226 0.51 -2.51 19.35
N PRO A 227 1.12 -1.73 20.27
CA PRO A 227 2.55 -1.38 20.26
C PRO A 227 3.51 -2.56 20.31
N ASP A 228 3.06 -3.71 20.80
CA ASP A 228 3.88 -4.90 20.93
C ASP A 228 3.90 -5.75 19.65
N ASP A 229 2.90 -5.62 18.77
CA ASP A 229 2.81 -6.30 17.47
C ASP A 229 3.65 -5.65 16.37
N LEU A 230 4.48 -4.67 16.70
CA LEU A 230 5.34 -3.99 15.75
C LEU A 230 6.47 -4.92 15.27
N GLU A 231 6.46 -5.24 13.98
CA GLU A 231 7.51 -6.02 13.33
C GLU A 231 8.55 -5.12 12.68
N LEU A 232 9.83 -5.35 12.99
CA LEU A 232 10.94 -4.71 12.32
C LEU A 232 11.46 -5.59 11.18
N PRO A 233 11.60 -5.06 9.96
CA PRO A 233 12.30 -5.80 8.91
C PRO A 233 13.76 -6.00 9.32
N TYR A 234 14.24 -7.24 9.17
CA TYR A 234 15.66 -7.58 9.35
C TYR A 234 16.58 -6.60 8.60
N GLY A 235 17.51 -5.97 9.32
CA GLY A 235 18.45 -4.99 8.75
C GLY A 235 17.95 -3.55 8.73
N GLY A 236 16.92 -3.25 9.51
CA GLY A 236 16.38 -1.90 9.68
C GLY A 236 15.42 -1.45 8.58
N GLY A 237 14.64 -0.40 8.87
CA GLY A 237 13.71 0.20 7.92
C GLY A 237 12.40 0.64 8.56
N MET A 238 11.38 0.85 7.73
CA MET A 238 10.06 1.19 8.22
C MET A 238 9.44 -0.02 8.93
N PRO A 239 8.97 0.14 10.18
CA PRO A 239 8.29 -0.93 10.87
C PRO A 239 7.01 -1.31 10.13
N ARG A 240 6.65 -2.59 10.22
CA ARG A 240 5.36 -3.09 9.81
C ARG A 240 4.50 -3.24 11.04
N TRP A 241 3.28 -2.72 10.95
CA TRP A 241 2.34 -2.76 12.04
C TRP A 241 1.05 -3.41 11.57
N PRO A 242 0.72 -4.59 12.10
CA PRO A 242 -0.60 -5.16 11.95
C PRO A 242 -1.61 -4.21 12.61
N VAL A 243 -2.65 -3.81 11.88
CA VAL A 243 -3.69 -2.90 12.40
C VAL A 243 -5.00 -3.64 12.58
N PHE A 244 -5.82 -3.21 13.54
CA PHE A 244 -7.13 -3.76 13.85
C PHE A 244 -7.12 -5.20 14.40
N GLN A 245 -6.04 -5.64 15.06
CA GLN A 245 -5.91 -7.01 15.58
C GLN A 245 -7.02 -7.38 16.57
N ALA A 246 -7.39 -6.47 17.48
CA ALA A 246 -8.50 -6.70 18.41
C ALA A 246 -9.84 -6.96 17.69
N TRP A 247 -10.08 -6.25 16.58
CA TRP A 247 -11.27 -6.46 15.76
C TRP A 247 -11.18 -7.77 14.98
N LEU A 248 -10.02 -8.11 14.41
CA LEU A 248 -9.79 -9.38 13.72
C LEU A 248 -10.01 -10.57 14.65
N GLY A 249 -9.53 -10.49 15.88
CA GLY A 249 -9.78 -11.49 16.92
C GLY A 249 -11.27 -11.69 17.22
N LYS A 250 -12.06 -10.61 17.27
CA LYS A 250 -13.53 -10.72 17.44
C LYS A 250 -14.19 -11.42 16.24
N LEU A 251 -13.68 -11.16 15.03
CA LEU A 251 -14.22 -11.77 13.82
C LEU A 251 -13.82 -13.26 13.70
N ALA A 252 -12.56 -13.60 13.99
CA ALA A 252 -12.04 -14.96 13.96
C ALA A 252 -12.55 -15.83 15.13
N GLY A 253 -12.85 -15.21 16.27
CA GLY A 253 -13.07 -15.94 17.52
C GLY A 253 -11.77 -16.55 18.03
N ALA A 254 -11.87 -17.71 18.70
CA ALA A 254 -10.71 -18.42 19.25
C ALA A 254 -10.02 -19.37 18.26
N ASP A 255 -10.41 -19.36 16.97
CA ASP A 255 -9.84 -20.26 15.96
C ASP A 255 -8.59 -19.64 15.32
N TYR A 256 -7.44 -20.25 15.59
CA TYR A 256 -6.14 -19.82 15.06
C TYR A 256 -6.14 -19.70 13.52
N TRP A 257 -6.72 -20.67 12.81
CA TRP A 257 -6.73 -20.67 11.35
C TRP A 257 -7.69 -19.62 10.79
N ALA A 258 -8.77 -19.31 11.48
CA ALA A 258 -9.62 -18.20 11.11
C ALA A 258 -8.88 -16.85 11.25
N GLY A 259 -8.11 -16.66 12.33
CA GLY A 259 -7.26 -15.48 12.54
C GLY A 259 -6.20 -15.36 11.46
N TYR A 260 -5.43 -16.44 11.25
CA TYR A 260 -4.41 -16.53 10.21
C TYR A 260 -4.96 -16.17 8.82
N ALA A 261 -6.15 -16.68 8.47
CA ALA A 261 -6.78 -16.42 7.18
C ALA A 261 -7.08 -14.93 6.95
N LEU A 262 -7.44 -14.20 8.01
CA LEU A 262 -7.74 -12.78 7.97
C LEU A 262 -6.46 -11.94 7.94
N GLU A 263 -5.54 -12.19 8.87
CA GLU A 263 -4.26 -11.47 8.99
C GLU A 263 -3.41 -11.59 7.72
N HIS A 264 -3.36 -12.78 7.14
CA HIS A 264 -2.56 -13.07 5.94
C HIS A 264 -3.34 -12.86 4.63
N GLY A 265 -4.55 -12.32 4.69
CA GLY A 265 -5.32 -11.92 3.51
C GLY A 265 -5.78 -13.03 2.58
N HIS A 266 -5.94 -14.23 3.12
CA HIS A 266 -6.61 -15.34 2.45
C HIS A 266 -8.11 -15.08 2.28
N VAL A 267 -8.70 -14.24 3.16
CA VAL A 267 -10.10 -13.79 3.06
C VAL A 267 -10.16 -12.26 3.16
N ARG A 268 -11.02 -11.65 2.33
CA ARG A 268 -11.37 -10.23 2.45
C ARG A 268 -12.71 -10.08 3.16
N ILE A 269 -12.93 -8.96 3.84
CA ILE A 269 -14.21 -8.63 4.51
C ILE A 269 -15.42 -8.84 3.61
N LYS A 270 -15.31 -8.29 2.40
CA LYS A 270 -16.40 -8.31 1.41
C LYS A 270 -16.69 -9.72 0.89
N ASP A 271 -15.76 -10.65 1.06
CA ASP A 271 -15.91 -12.05 0.67
C ASP A 271 -16.59 -12.88 1.78
N ILE A 272 -16.72 -12.33 3.00
CA ILE A 272 -17.48 -12.92 4.10
C ILE A 272 -18.98 -12.71 3.82
N PRO A 273 -19.78 -13.78 3.70
CA PRO A 273 -21.23 -13.69 3.52
C PRO A 273 -21.88 -12.86 4.63
N ASP A 274 -22.85 -12.00 4.27
CA ASP A 274 -23.52 -11.11 5.24
C ASP A 274 -24.19 -11.90 6.38
N GLU A 275 -24.73 -13.08 6.07
CA GLU A 275 -25.34 -14.00 7.04
C GLU A 275 -24.35 -14.46 8.12
N LEU A 276 -23.06 -14.57 7.78
CA LEU A 276 -22.02 -15.02 8.70
C LEU A 276 -21.39 -13.88 9.51
N LYS A 277 -21.74 -12.61 9.27
CA LYS A 277 -21.15 -11.45 9.97
C LYS A 277 -21.72 -11.25 11.37
N GLY A 278 -22.89 -11.80 11.67
CA GLY A 278 -23.51 -11.71 13.01
C GLY A 278 -22.72 -12.46 14.08
N GLU A 279 -22.84 -12.03 15.34
CA GLU A 279 -22.19 -12.70 16.48
C GLU A 279 -22.68 -14.14 16.66
N ASP A 280 -23.95 -14.40 16.36
CA ASP A 280 -24.58 -15.73 16.50
C ASP A 280 -23.97 -16.81 15.58
N HIS A 281 -23.26 -16.41 14.53
CA HIS A 281 -22.64 -17.30 13.54
C HIS A 281 -21.12 -17.42 13.70
N ALA A 282 -20.57 -17.11 14.88
CA ALA A 282 -19.13 -17.08 15.11
C ALA A 282 -18.40 -18.39 14.72
N ALA A 283 -18.94 -19.54 15.10
CA ALA A 283 -18.34 -20.84 14.78
C ALA A 283 -18.39 -21.16 13.27
N GLU A 284 -19.51 -20.86 12.61
CA GLU A 284 -19.69 -21.07 11.17
C GLU A 284 -18.79 -20.13 10.36
N ARG A 285 -18.66 -18.89 10.81
CA ARG A 285 -17.72 -17.90 10.25
C ARG A 285 -16.27 -18.38 10.40
N ALA A 286 -15.86 -18.82 11.58
CA ALA A 286 -14.50 -19.33 11.82
C ALA A 286 -14.17 -20.50 10.88
N ALA A 287 -15.09 -21.48 10.77
CA ALA A 287 -14.92 -22.61 9.85
C ALA A 287 -14.84 -22.16 8.38
N PHE A 288 -15.66 -21.20 7.97
CA PHE A 288 -15.60 -20.61 6.64
C PHE A 288 -14.24 -19.95 6.37
N LEU A 289 -13.73 -19.16 7.33
CA LEU A 289 -12.45 -18.46 7.21
C LEU A 289 -11.28 -19.45 7.11
N ALA A 290 -11.22 -20.42 8.02
CA ALA A 290 -10.17 -21.44 8.04
C ALA A 290 -10.14 -22.27 6.74
N ALA A 291 -11.31 -22.55 6.15
CA ALA A 291 -11.41 -23.30 4.89
C ALA A 291 -10.88 -22.53 3.66
N LYS A 292 -10.60 -21.23 3.78
CA LYS A 292 -10.03 -20.42 2.68
C LYS A 292 -8.52 -20.48 2.63
N ILE A 293 -7.87 -21.04 3.65
CA ILE A 293 -6.42 -21.25 3.64
C ILE A 293 -6.10 -22.41 2.69
N PRO A 294 -5.22 -22.21 1.70
CA PRO A 294 -4.80 -23.30 0.84
C PRO A 294 -4.11 -24.41 1.64
N PRO A 295 -4.38 -25.70 1.35
CA PRO A 295 -3.80 -26.83 2.10
C PRO A 295 -2.27 -26.79 2.19
N GLU A 296 -1.60 -26.34 1.13
CA GLU A 296 -0.15 -26.23 1.07
C GLU A 296 0.42 -25.16 2.01
N VAL A 297 -0.31 -24.05 2.22
CA VAL A 297 0.09 -23.00 3.16
C VAL A 297 -0.10 -23.51 4.57
N ARG A 298 -1.25 -24.14 4.84
CA ARG A 298 -1.57 -24.73 6.14
C ARG A 298 -0.54 -25.77 6.57
N GLN A 299 -0.18 -26.70 5.68
CA GLN A 299 0.83 -27.73 5.96
C GLN A 299 2.23 -27.15 6.22
N ARG A 300 2.59 -26.05 5.53
CA ARG A 300 3.86 -25.37 5.76
C ARG A 300 3.89 -24.72 7.14
N GLU A 301 2.82 -24.02 7.49
CA GLU A 301 2.71 -23.34 8.78
C GLU A 301 2.66 -24.33 9.95
N GLU A 302 1.91 -25.42 9.81
CA GLU A 302 1.88 -26.51 10.80
C GLU A 302 3.28 -27.11 11.04
N ARG A 303 4.13 -27.18 10.02
CA ARG A 303 5.53 -27.62 10.18
C ARG A 303 6.37 -26.58 10.94
N SER A 304 6.24 -25.30 10.59
CA SER A 304 6.96 -24.22 11.27
C SER A 304 6.62 -24.16 12.77
N LEU A 305 5.34 -24.33 13.12
CA LEU A 305 4.91 -24.31 14.52
C LEU A 305 5.53 -25.46 15.35
N VAL A 306 5.64 -26.65 14.76
CA VAL A 306 6.28 -27.81 15.41
C VAL A 306 7.78 -27.63 15.59
N GLU A 307 8.45 -26.92 14.67
CA GLU A 307 9.88 -26.61 14.76
C GLU A 307 10.21 -25.57 15.83
N ILE A 308 9.26 -24.69 16.19
CA ILE A 308 9.42 -23.66 17.24
C ILE A 308 9.21 -24.23 18.66
N GLU A 309 8.46 -25.32 18.79
CA GLU A 309 8.21 -25.99 20.09
C GLU A 309 9.32 -26.98 20.52
N LEU A 310 10.40 -27.14 19.72
CA LEU A 310 11.54 -28.03 19.96
C LEU A 310 12.81 -27.27 20.37
#